data_AF-A0A930S7V2-F1
#
_entry.id   AF-A0A930S7V2-F1
#
_cell.length_a   1.000
_cell.length_b   1.000
_cell.length_c   1.000
_cell.angle_alpha   90.00
_cell.angle_beta   90.00
_cell.angle_gamma   90.00
#
_symmetry.space_group_name_H-M   'P 1'
#
loop_
_entity.id
_entity.type
_entity.pdbx_description
1 polymer ?
#
loop_
_entity_poly.entity_id
_entity_poly.type
_entity_poly.pdbx_seq_one_letter_code
_entity_poly.pdbx_strand_id
1 'polypeptide(L)'
;GILWPKFEDELVGLKLALTGAIKDQLLPMDEVTIFGLNYFKTYYPERLEERFKGIDLEEEAPEIIMEMTRKLGFREDYDRFYNLFVKEVRDGKLGRYTLDIVGVDTDGDN
;
A
#
# COMPACT_ATOMS: atom_id res chain seq x y z
N GLY A 1 8.69 11.16 -25.07
CA GLY A 1 9.18 10.59 -23.81
C GLY A 1 9.07 11.66 -22.76
N ILE A 2 8.20 11.48 -21.78
CA ILE A 2 8.08 12.40 -20.65
C ILE A 2 9.14 11.96 -19.66
N LEU A 3 10.23 12.71 -19.58
CA LEU A 3 11.18 12.59 -18.48
C LEU A 3 10.44 13.03 -17.23
N TRP A 4 10.15 12.07 -16.35
CA TRP A 4 9.67 12.36 -15.01
C TRP A 4 10.83 13.02 -14.26
N PRO A 5 10.75 14.31 -13.90
CA PRO A 5 11.68 14.85 -12.92
C PRO A 5 11.45 14.04 -11.65
N LYS A 6 12.51 13.77 -10.88
CA LYS A 6 12.44 13.08 -9.59
C LYS A 6 11.17 13.52 -8.88
N PHE A 7 10.30 12.58 -8.48
CA PHE A 7 9.09 12.90 -7.72
C PHE A 7 9.49 13.90 -6.64
N GLU A 8 9.03 15.15 -6.75
CA GLU A 8 9.29 16.16 -5.72
C GLU A 8 8.69 15.71 -4.37
N ASP A 9 7.79 14.72 -4.40
CA ASP A 9 7.22 14.08 -3.23
C ASP A 9 7.13 12.55 -3.42
N GLU A 10 7.93 11.81 -2.65
CA GLU A 10 7.96 10.34 -2.62
C GLU A 10 6.56 9.74 -2.36
N LEU A 11 5.75 10.45 -1.57
CA LEU A 11 4.38 10.05 -1.24
C LEU A 11 3.46 10.05 -2.46
N VAL A 12 3.64 11.00 -3.40
CA VAL A 12 2.90 11.01 -4.67
C VAL A 12 3.31 9.80 -5.52
N GLY A 13 4.59 9.45 -5.53
CA GLY A 13 5.09 8.24 -6.19
C GLY A 13 4.44 6.97 -5.65
N LEU A 14 4.38 6.83 -4.32
CA LEU A 14 3.75 5.70 -3.64
C LEU A 14 2.24 5.61 -3.93
N LYS A 15 1.52 6.73 -3.93
CA LYS A 15 0.09 6.78 -4.31
C LYS A 15 -0.14 6.34 -5.76
N LEU A 16 0.69 6.81 -6.69
CA LEU A 16 0.60 6.43 -8.10
C LEU A 16 0.96 4.96 -8.32
N ALA A 17 1.96 4.44 -7.59
CA ALA A 17 2.31 3.03 -7.63
C ALA A 17 1.17 2.18 -7.07
N LEU A 18 0.61 2.52 -5.90
CA LEU A 18 -0.49 1.76 -5.30
C LEU A 18 -1.71 1.68 -6.24
N THR A 19 -2.06 2.78 -6.90
CA THR A 19 -3.17 2.83 -7.88
C THR A 19 -2.86 2.19 -9.23
N GLY A 20 -1.60 1.87 -9.53
CA GLY A 20 -1.18 1.29 -10.81
C GLY A 20 -1.07 2.30 -11.96
N ALA A 21 -0.99 3.60 -11.65
CA ALA A 21 -0.81 4.66 -12.64
C ALA A 21 0.62 4.69 -13.23
N ILE A 22 1.58 4.12 -12.51
CA ILE A 22 2.98 3.95 -12.96
C ILE A 22 3.38 2.47 -12.95
N LYS A 23 4.47 2.14 -13.66
CA LYS A 23 4.98 0.76 -13.74
C LYS A 23 5.55 0.32 -12.38
N ASP A 24 5.19 -0.89 -11.96
CA ASP A 24 5.61 -1.52 -10.71
C ASP A 24 7.15 -1.62 -10.54
N GLN A 25 7.93 -1.55 -11.62
CA GLN A 25 9.40 -1.59 -11.57
C GLN A 25 10.06 -0.27 -11.17
N LEU A 26 9.29 0.82 -11.04
CA LEU A 26 9.83 2.14 -10.72
C LEU A 26 10.07 2.36 -9.23
N LEU A 27 9.33 1.67 -8.37
CA LEU A 27 9.44 1.78 -6.91
C LEU A 27 9.49 0.38 -6.27
N PRO A 28 10.17 0.23 -5.13
CA PRO A 28 10.17 -1.03 -4.38
C PRO A 28 8.75 -1.43 -3.93
N MET A 29 8.34 -2.67 -4.20
CA MET A 29 6.98 -3.16 -3.91
C MET A 29 6.70 -3.30 -2.41
N ASP A 30 7.75 -3.50 -1.62
CA ASP A 30 7.72 -3.47 -0.16
C ASP A 30 7.31 -2.08 0.35
N GLU A 31 7.93 -1.01 -0.13
CA GLU A 31 7.57 0.37 0.24
C GLU A 31 6.12 0.71 -0.14
N VAL A 32 5.70 0.32 -1.35
CA VAL A 32 4.31 0.53 -1.82
C VAL A 32 3.32 -0.23 -0.95
N THR A 33 3.65 -1.46 -0.55
CA THR A 33 2.78 -2.29 0.30
C THR A 33 2.72 -1.74 1.72
N ILE A 34 3.84 -1.34 2.30
CA ILE A 34 3.92 -0.73 3.63
C ILE A 34 3.11 0.57 3.67
N PHE A 35 3.29 1.44 2.67
CA PHE A 35 2.50 2.66 2.53
C PHE A 35 1.00 2.35 2.46
N GLY A 36 0.60 1.40 1.60
CA GLY A 36 -0.79 0.99 1.45
C GLY A 36 -1.36 0.46 2.77
N LEU A 37 -0.68 -0.47 3.43
CA LEU A 37 -1.11 -1.02 4.71
C LEU A 37 -1.32 0.05 5.76
N ASN A 38 -0.35 0.95 5.93
CA ASN A 38 -0.46 2.07 6.87
C ASN A 38 -1.63 2.98 6.52
N TYR A 39 -1.81 3.30 5.23
CA TYR A 39 -2.92 4.13 4.77
C TYR A 39 -4.28 3.49 5.08
N PHE A 40 -4.48 2.23 4.71
CA PHE A 40 -5.73 1.52 4.98
C PHE A 40 -5.93 1.29 6.49
N LYS A 41 -4.88 1.03 7.27
CA LYS A 41 -4.94 0.94 8.73
C LYS A 41 -5.42 2.26 9.35
N THR A 42 -4.95 3.41 8.87
CA THR A 42 -5.35 4.73 9.39
C THR A 42 -6.76 5.14 8.96
N TYR A 43 -7.11 4.98 7.69
CA TYR A 43 -8.34 5.56 7.13
C TYR A 43 -9.48 4.56 6.92
N TYR A 44 -9.16 3.27 6.75
CA TYR A 44 -10.12 2.22 6.42
C TYR A 44 -9.85 0.88 7.17
N PRO A 45 -9.62 0.90 8.49
CA PRO A 45 -9.19 -0.29 9.24
C PRO A 45 -10.18 -1.46 9.11
N GLU A 46 -11.47 -1.18 9.21
CA GLU A 46 -12.55 -2.18 9.12
C GLU A 46 -12.49 -2.99 7.82
N ARG A 47 -12.09 -2.34 6.72
CA ARG A 47 -11.99 -3.01 5.40
C ARG A 47 -10.77 -3.90 5.29
N LEU A 48 -9.68 -3.52 5.96
CA LEU A 48 -8.49 -4.34 6.04
C LEU A 48 -8.80 -5.62 6.82
N GLU A 49 -9.50 -5.52 7.95
CA GLU A 49 -9.93 -6.66 8.78
C GLU A 49 -10.92 -7.57 8.06
N GLU A 50 -11.88 -7.00 7.33
CA GLU A 50 -12.83 -7.79 6.55
C GLU A 50 -12.13 -8.60 5.45
N ARG A 51 -11.15 -7.99 4.76
CA ARG A 51 -10.44 -8.65 3.67
C ARG A 51 -9.38 -9.64 4.17
N PHE A 52 -8.58 -9.24 5.12
CA PHE A 52 -7.49 -10.01 5.71
C PHE A 52 -7.89 -10.49 7.10
N LYS A 53 -8.65 -11.57 7.15
CA LYS A 53 -9.18 -12.10 8.41
C LYS A 53 -8.06 -12.41 9.40
N GLY A 54 -8.16 -11.81 10.58
CA GLY A 54 -7.21 -11.99 11.67
C GLY A 54 -5.94 -11.18 11.51
N ILE A 55 -5.94 -10.15 10.66
CA ILE A 55 -4.86 -9.15 10.64
C ILE A 55 -4.81 -8.41 11.98
N ASP A 56 -3.62 -8.27 12.56
CA ASP A 56 -3.42 -7.46 13.74
C ASP A 56 -3.07 -6.02 13.33
N LEU A 57 -4.06 -5.13 13.46
CA LEU A 57 -3.86 -3.72 13.13
C LEU A 57 -3.05 -2.97 14.18
N GLU A 58 -2.72 -3.53 15.34
CA GLU A 58 -1.87 -2.86 16.33
C GLU A 58 -0.39 -2.96 15.95
N GLU A 59 0.00 -4.00 15.20
CA GLU A 59 1.38 -4.23 14.78
C GLU A 59 1.87 -3.29 13.68
N GLU A 60 3.20 -3.26 13.49
CA GLU A 60 3.82 -2.52 12.39
C GLU A 60 3.60 -3.24 11.05
N ALA A 61 3.58 -2.49 9.95
CA ALA A 61 3.36 -3.05 8.62
C ALA A 61 4.26 -4.25 8.26
N PRO A 62 5.57 -4.26 8.58
CA PRO A 62 6.43 -5.43 8.33
C PRO A 62 6.00 -6.69 9.09
N GLU A 63 5.55 -6.55 10.34
CA GLU A 63 5.09 -7.69 11.14
C GLU A 63 3.75 -8.21 10.63
N ILE A 64 2.84 -7.29 10.27
CA ILE A 64 1.59 -7.62 9.57
C ILE A 64 1.87 -8.42 8.30
N ILE A 65 2.81 -7.95 7.46
CA ILE A 65 3.22 -8.65 6.23
C ILE A 65 3.71 -10.05 6.58
N MET A 66 4.58 -10.20 7.59
CA MET A 66 5.15 -11.48 7.99
C MET A 66 4.09 -12.46 8.46
N GLU A 67 3.19 -12.00 9.33
CA GLU A 67 2.12 -12.81 9.89
C GLU A 67 1.12 -13.24 8.80
N MET A 68 0.74 -12.31 7.93
CA MET A 68 -0.19 -12.57 6.83
C MET A 68 0.41 -13.49 5.77
N THR A 69 1.71 -13.35 5.45
CA THR A 69 2.43 -14.25 4.54
C THR A 69 2.43 -15.68 5.08
N ARG A 70 2.60 -15.85 6.40
CA ARG A 70 2.51 -17.15 7.07
C ARG A 70 1.08 -17.70 7.03
N LYS A 71 0.07 -16.89 7.35
CA LYS A 71 -1.36 -17.28 7.35
C LYS A 71 -1.86 -17.71 5.97
N LEU A 72 -1.42 -17.02 4.91
CA LEU A 72 -1.77 -17.32 3.53
C LEU A 72 -1.01 -18.53 2.96
N GLY A 73 -0.07 -19.10 3.72
CA GLY A 73 0.70 -20.27 3.31
C GLY A 73 1.82 -19.96 2.31
N PHE A 74 2.23 -18.69 2.21
CA PHE A 74 3.33 -18.25 1.33
C PHE A 74 4.72 -18.47 1.95
N ARG A 75 4.80 -18.96 3.19
CA ARG A 75 6.06 -19.18 3.92
C ARG A 75 6.83 -17.86 4.10
N GLU A 76 8.01 -17.73 3.52
CA GLU A 76 8.89 -16.54 3.56
C GLU A 76 8.88 -15.79 2.21
N ASP A 77 7.91 -16.07 1.34
CA ASP A 77 7.75 -15.40 0.05
C ASP A 77 6.93 -14.11 0.21
N TYR A 78 7.60 -13.05 0.68
CA TYR A 78 7.00 -11.73 0.90
C TYR A 78 6.66 -11.02 -0.42
N ASP A 79 7.43 -11.24 -1.48
CA ASP A 79 7.15 -10.70 -2.81
C ASP A 79 5.77 -11.13 -3.32
N ARG A 80 5.39 -12.37 -3.04
CA ARG A 80 4.06 -12.88 -3.38
C ARG A 80 2.96 -12.17 -2.59
N PHE A 81 3.21 -11.82 -1.33
CA PHE A 81 2.28 -11.02 -0.53
C PHE A 81 2.15 -9.59 -1.08
N TYR A 82 3.25 -8.92 -1.42
CA TYR A 82 3.21 -7.57 -1.99
C TYR A 82 2.38 -7.51 -3.27
N ASN A 83 2.65 -8.45 -4.19
CA ASN A 83 1.90 -8.57 -5.43
C ASN A 83 0.42 -8.88 -5.19
N LEU A 84 0.11 -9.74 -4.22
CA LEU A 84 -1.28 -10.03 -3.85
C LEU A 84 -1.95 -8.77 -3.29
N PHE A 85 -1.37 -8.12 -2.30
CA PHE A 85 -1.94 -6.95 -1.63
C PHE A 85 -2.21 -5.82 -2.62
N VAL A 86 -1.20 -5.44 -3.41
CA VAL A 86 -1.35 -4.37 -4.40
C VAL A 86 -2.40 -4.72 -5.45
N LYS A 87 -2.45 -5.99 -5.91
CA LYS A 87 -3.51 -6.44 -6.82
C LYS A 87 -4.89 -6.34 -6.19
N GLU A 88 -5.05 -6.74 -4.94
CA GLU A 88 -6.32 -6.69 -4.20
C GLU A 88 -6.83 -5.26 -4.02
N VAL A 89 -5.90 -4.32 -3.76
CA VAL A 89 -6.20 -2.88 -3.72
C VAL A 89 -6.68 -2.40 -5.09
N ARG A 90 -5.96 -2.73 -6.18
CA ARG A 90 -6.30 -2.32 -7.56
C ARG A 90 -7.60 -2.96 -8.08
N ASP A 91 -7.87 -4.20 -7.70
CA ASP A 91 -9.10 -4.93 -8.04
C ASP A 91 -10.32 -4.41 -7.24
N GLY A 92 -10.12 -3.42 -6.35
CA GLY A 92 -11.19 -2.80 -5.55
C GLY A 92 -11.73 -3.72 -4.46
N LYS A 93 -10.98 -4.75 -4.06
CA LYS A 93 -11.40 -5.74 -3.04
C LYS A 93 -11.41 -5.15 -1.63
N LEU A 94 -10.67 -4.07 -1.41
CA LEU A 94 -10.73 -3.24 -0.20
C LEU A 94 -11.79 -2.12 -0.31
N GLY A 95 -12.69 -2.18 -1.29
CA GLY A 95 -13.75 -1.21 -1.50
C GLY A 95 -13.27 0.12 -2.11
N ARG A 96 -14.12 1.15 -2.05
CA ARG A 96 -13.81 2.49 -2.61
C ARG A 96 -12.97 3.31 -1.65
N TYR A 97 -11.73 3.60 -2.00
CA TYR A 97 -10.83 4.43 -1.20
C TYR A 97 -10.44 5.69 -1.98
N THR A 98 -10.07 6.72 -1.24
CA THR A 98 -9.49 7.95 -1.77
C THR A 98 -8.10 8.05 -1.16
N LEU A 99 -7.06 8.42 -1.93
CA LEU A 99 -5.69 8.60 -1.41
C LEU A 99 -5.33 10.07 -1.15
N ASP A 100 -6.05 11.00 -1.77
CA ASP A 100 -5.88 12.45 -1.60
C ASP A 100 -7.04 13.02 -0.80
N ILE A 101 -6.75 13.46 0.42
CA ILE A 101 -7.74 13.99 1.36
C ILE A 101 -7.68 15.51 1.30
N VAL A 102 -8.81 16.14 1.03
CA VAL A 102 -8.93 17.60 0.98
C VAL A 102 -8.68 18.17 2.38
N GLY A 103 -7.66 19.03 2.53
CA GLY A 103 -7.30 19.69 3.80
C GLY A 103 -6.13 19.05 4.54
N VAL A 104 -5.53 17.99 4.00
CA VAL A 104 -4.15 17.61 4.36
C VAL A 104 -3.28 18.25 3.29
N ASP A 105 -2.73 19.44 3.58
CA ASP A 105 -1.73 20.05 2.72
C ASP A 105 -0.57 19.06 2.58
N THR A 106 -0.39 18.47 1.40
CA THR A 106 0.90 17.96 0.95
C THR A 106 1.77 19.19 0.68
N ASP A 107 2.14 19.87 1.75
CA ASP A 107 3.00 21.04 1.70
C ASP A 107 4.42 20.52 1.55
N GLY A 108 4.85 20.42 0.29
CA GLY A 108 6.26 20.39 -0.06
C GLY A 108 6.87 21.78 0.11
N ASP A 109 6.77 22.35 1.31
CA ASP A 109 7.49 23.56 1.71
C ASP A 109 8.07 23.37 3.12
N ASN A 110 9.32 22.86 3.15
CA ASN A 110 10.44 23.51 3.84
C ASN A 110 11.77 22.84 3.50
#